data_AF-A0A2N2PCV9-F1
#
_entry.id   AF-A0A2N2PCV9-F1
#
_cell.length_a   1.000
_cell.length_b   1.000
_cell.length_c   1.000
_cell.angle_alpha   90.00
_cell.angle_beta   90.00
_cell.angle_gamma   90.00
#
_symmetry.space_group_name_H-M   'P 1'
#
loop_
_entity.id
_entity.type
_entity.pdbx_description
1 polymer ?
#
loop_
_entity_poly.entity_id
_entity_poly.type
_entity_poly.pdbx_seq_one_letter_code
_entity_poly.pdbx_strand_id
1 'polypeptide(L)'
;MEGEQSFVASPSGLMMFIFDGSASNPEHIKQKALATYCIGSLFYDEDGSSLGQYKKGVGQKIIIDNIEGASYSITGTIDKKNVQGMAVVVMPDKDSYLCGLGFAFTDKQADLWENYGERIFGEIVESLTFGDGENAGTATSCVISVDETYGYSKDNPIRVGGDAFDGPARERAYLDNLLGSDGTSITYERTGSIDHAGTILDIFVIRGLEEEITLYIDEYSFEEPKAPAGFICKSAFPLPSNELTG
;
A
#
# COMPACT_ATOMS: atom_id res chain seq x y z
N MET A 1 3.74 -11.98 -3.59
CA MET A 1 4.03 -10.70 -2.91
C MET A 1 2.69 -10.03 -2.73
N GLU A 2 2.32 -9.72 -1.49
CA GLU A 2 1.08 -9.00 -1.17
C GLU A 2 1.52 -7.56 -0.83
N GLY A 3 1.30 -6.67 -1.80
CA GLY A 3 1.64 -5.26 -1.72
C GLY A 3 0.50 -4.42 -2.30
N GLU A 4 0.44 -3.16 -1.91
CA GLU A 4 -0.52 -2.23 -2.49
C GLU A 4 -0.10 -1.95 -3.94
N GLN A 5 -1.05 -2.13 -4.86
CA GLN A 5 -0.82 -1.92 -6.29
C GLN A 5 -1.51 -0.64 -6.76
N SER A 6 -0.72 0.23 -7.38
CA SER A 6 -1.21 1.40 -8.10
C SER A 6 -1.05 1.19 -9.59
N PHE A 7 -2.10 1.49 -10.35
CA PHE A 7 -2.15 1.32 -11.79
C PHE A 7 -2.59 2.61 -12.49
N VAL A 8 -1.81 3.03 -13.48
CA VAL A 8 -2.13 4.18 -14.33
C VAL A 8 -2.01 3.77 -15.78
N ALA A 9 -3.05 4.05 -16.58
CA ALA A 9 -3.04 3.82 -18.02
C ALA A 9 -3.35 5.11 -18.78
N SER A 10 -2.66 5.30 -19.90
CA SER A 10 -3.04 6.31 -20.90
C SER A 10 -4.47 6.04 -21.43
N PRO A 11 -5.21 7.06 -21.90
CA PRO A 11 -6.56 6.88 -22.44
C PRO A 11 -6.67 5.87 -23.60
N SER A 12 -5.58 5.68 -24.36
CA SER A 12 -5.52 4.71 -25.45
C SER A 12 -5.25 3.28 -24.97
N GLY A 13 -4.88 3.09 -23.71
CA GLY A 13 -4.41 1.82 -23.14
C GLY A 13 -3.07 1.34 -23.70
N LEU A 14 -2.37 2.17 -24.48
CA LEU A 14 -1.09 1.78 -25.11
C LEU A 14 0.11 2.01 -24.20
N MET A 15 -0.04 2.78 -23.14
CA MET A 15 1.01 3.06 -22.16
C MET A 15 0.45 2.85 -20.76
N MET A 16 1.20 2.15 -19.92
CA MET A 16 0.82 1.76 -18.57
C MET A 16 1.98 1.91 -17.61
N PHE A 17 1.65 2.31 -16.38
CA PHE A 17 2.57 2.40 -15.24
C PHE A 17 1.95 1.63 -14.07
N ILE A 18 2.71 0.73 -13.47
CA ILE A 18 2.30 -0.14 -12.38
C ILE A 18 3.31 0.03 -11.27
N PHE A 19 2.84 0.24 -10.04
CA PHE A 19 3.69 0.27 -8.86
C PHE A 19 3.14 -0.72 -7.84
N ASP A 20 4.00 -1.61 -7.35
CA ASP A 20 3.70 -2.61 -6.34
C ASP A 20 4.68 -2.40 -5.18
N GLY A 21 4.15 -1.94 -4.05
CA GLY A 21 4.92 -1.66 -2.83
C GLY A 21 4.46 -2.52 -1.68
N SER A 22 5.40 -3.01 -0.87
CA SER A 22 5.07 -3.71 0.37
C SER A 22 5.96 -3.25 1.51
N ALA A 23 5.32 -3.02 2.65
CA ALA A 23 5.99 -2.77 3.93
C ALA A 23 6.48 -4.07 4.61
N SER A 24 6.33 -5.22 3.95
CA SER A 24 6.70 -6.54 4.47
C SER A 24 7.46 -7.38 3.45
N ASN A 25 8.58 -7.97 3.88
CA ASN A 25 9.46 -8.83 3.08
C ASN A 25 9.89 -10.05 3.90
N PRO A 26 8.95 -10.92 4.30
CA PRO A 26 9.23 -12.06 5.18
C PRO A 26 10.14 -13.10 4.51
N GLU A 27 10.14 -13.15 3.18
CA GLU A 27 10.99 -14.03 2.38
C GLU A 27 12.43 -13.47 2.21
N HIS A 28 12.69 -12.26 2.72
CA HIS A 28 13.97 -11.56 2.61
C HIS A 28 14.51 -11.47 1.18
N ILE A 29 13.60 -11.23 0.24
CA ILE A 29 13.89 -11.07 -1.18
C ILE A 29 14.94 -9.98 -1.34
N LYS A 30 15.95 -10.26 -2.16
CA LYS A 30 17.01 -9.29 -2.49
C LYS A 30 16.67 -8.54 -3.76
N GLN A 31 17.15 -7.30 -3.88
CA GLN A 31 16.87 -6.40 -5.02
C GLN A 31 16.99 -7.06 -6.40
N LYS A 32 18.03 -7.88 -6.62
CA LYS A 32 18.22 -8.59 -7.90
C LYS A 32 17.14 -9.63 -8.19
N ALA A 33 16.67 -10.34 -7.16
CA ALA A 33 15.56 -11.28 -7.25
C ALA A 33 14.24 -10.53 -7.43
N LEU A 34 14.04 -9.45 -6.68
CA LEU A 34 12.90 -8.54 -6.80
C LEU A 34 12.75 -8.01 -8.24
N ALA A 35 13.84 -7.60 -8.89
CA ALA A 35 13.79 -7.16 -10.30
C ALA A 35 13.28 -8.25 -11.25
N THR A 36 13.61 -9.52 -10.99
CA THR A 36 13.17 -10.64 -11.82
C THR A 36 11.70 -10.94 -11.59
N TYR A 37 11.25 -10.88 -10.34
CA TYR A 37 9.83 -11.00 -9.99
C TYR A 37 9.01 -9.85 -10.58
N CYS A 38 9.45 -8.62 -10.35
CA CYS A 38 8.83 -7.38 -10.81
C CYS A 38 8.60 -7.40 -12.32
N ILE A 39 9.60 -7.77 -13.11
CA ILE A 39 9.41 -7.88 -14.57
C ILE A 39 8.55 -9.10 -14.90
N GLY A 40 8.74 -10.22 -14.20
CA GLY A 40 8.01 -11.47 -14.43
C GLY A 40 6.50 -11.32 -14.31
N SER A 41 6.00 -10.54 -13.35
CA SER A 41 4.55 -10.33 -13.15
C SER A 41 3.84 -9.74 -14.36
N LEU A 42 4.57 -9.11 -15.28
CA LEU A 42 4.01 -8.59 -16.53
C LEU A 42 3.91 -9.65 -17.65
N PHE A 43 4.75 -10.69 -17.61
CA PHE A 43 4.89 -11.67 -18.69
C PHE A 43 4.41 -13.08 -18.32
N TYR A 44 4.02 -13.30 -17.07
CA TYR A 44 3.51 -14.57 -16.57
C TYR A 44 2.22 -14.32 -15.78
N ASP A 45 1.26 -15.24 -15.94
CA ASP A 45 0.05 -15.31 -15.16
C ASP A 45 0.34 -15.93 -13.77
N GLU A 46 -0.63 -15.86 -12.85
CA GLU A 46 -0.47 -16.36 -11.47
C GLU A 46 -0.18 -17.87 -11.42
N ASP A 47 -0.69 -18.63 -12.39
CA ASP A 47 -0.42 -20.07 -12.53
C ASP A 47 0.94 -20.38 -13.18
N GLY A 48 1.72 -19.36 -13.53
CA GLY A 48 3.01 -19.45 -14.19
C GLY A 48 2.94 -19.56 -15.72
N SER A 49 1.74 -19.51 -16.30
CA SER A 49 1.56 -19.51 -17.76
C SER A 49 2.18 -18.27 -18.38
N SER A 50 2.92 -18.44 -19.47
CA SER A 50 3.56 -17.33 -20.18
C SER A 50 2.53 -16.53 -20.97
N LEU A 51 2.40 -15.25 -20.66
CA LEU A 51 1.67 -14.24 -21.44
C LEU A 51 2.53 -13.70 -22.59
N GLY A 52 3.85 -13.88 -22.49
CA GLY A 52 4.78 -13.61 -23.57
C GLY A 52 6.24 -13.74 -23.14
N GLN A 53 7.13 -13.01 -23.81
CA GLN A 53 8.57 -13.12 -23.60
C GLN A 53 9.20 -11.74 -23.44
N TYR A 54 10.23 -11.65 -22.61
CA TYR A 54 10.96 -10.41 -22.40
C TYR A 54 12.47 -10.60 -22.46
N LYS A 55 13.16 -9.49 -22.73
CA LYS A 55 14.57 -9.28 -22.54
C LYS A 55 14.75 -8.15 -21.54
N LYS A 56 15.52 -8.44 -20.49
CA LYS A 56 15.92 -7.48 -19.48
C LYS A 56 17.27 -6.88 -19.85
N GLY A 57 17.36 -5.56 -19.85
CA GLY A 57 18.61 -4.82 -20.03
C GLY A 57 19.59 -5.00 -18.88
N VAL A 58 20.76 -4.38 -19.02
CA VAL A 58 21.74 -4.29 -17.92
C VAL A 58 21.20 -3.35 -16.85
N GLY A 59 21.30 -3.76 -15.59
CA GLY A 59 20.84 -2.95 -14.46
C GLY A 59 21.67 -1.68 -14.33
N GLN A 60 20.99 -0.55 -14.16
CA GLN A 60 21.60 0.74 -13.87
C GLN A 60 21.26 1.14 -12.43
N LYS A 61 22.23 1.73 -11.73
CA LYS A 61 21.99 2.29 -10.41
C LYS A 61 21.15 3.56 -10.55
N ILE A 62 20.12 3.67 -9.72
CA ILE A 62 19.30 4.87 -9.57
C ILE A 62 19.25 5.25 -8.08
N ILE A 63 18.95 6.50 -7.79
CA ILE A 63 18.68 6.97 -6.42
C ILE A 63 17.26 7.53 -6.42
N ILE A 64 16.41 7.01 -5.54
CA ILE A 64 15.04 7.47 -5.33
C ILE A 64 14.91 7.79 -3.85
N ASP A 65 14.58 9.04 -3.53
CA ASP A 65 14.50 9.54 -2.15
C ASP A 65 15.72 9.17 -1.28
N ASN A 66 16.93 9.39 -1.81
CA ASN A 66 18.20 9.02 -1.20
C ASN A 66 18.46 7.52 -0.98
N ILE A 67 17.57 6.65 -1.47
CA ILE A 67 17.69 5.20 -1.38
C ILE A 67 18.24 4.66 -2.70
N GLU A 68 19.22 3.76 -2.60
CA GLU A 68 19.81 3.11 -3.78
C GLU A 68 18.85 2.08 -4.38
N GLY A 69 18.46 2.31 -5.63
CA GLY A 69 17.63 1.45 -6.43
C GLY A 69 18.37 0.88 -7.65
N ALA A 70 17.66 0.08 -8.44
CA ALA A 70 18.11 -0.38 -9.73
C ALA A 70 17.00 -0.22 -10.78
N SER A 71 17.36 0.30 -11.96
CA SER A 71 16.49 0.30 -13.14
C SER A 71 16.95 -0.72 -14.18
N TYR A 72 16.00 -1.21 -14.98
CA TYR A 72 16.24 -2.15 -16.07
C TYR A 72 15.35 -1.80 -17.24
N SER A 73 15.93 -1.62 -18.44
CA SER A 73 15.12 -1.56 -19.66
C SER A 73 14.48 -2.92 -19.94
N ILE A 74 13.29 -2.90 -20.51
CA ILE A 74 12.50 -4.07 -20.86
C ILE A 74 12.13 -3.96 -22.33
N THR A 75 12.32 -5.04 -23.07
CA THR A 75 11.75 -5.21 -24.41
C THR A 75 11.13 -6.59 -24.48
N GLY A 76 10.06 -6.77 -25.24
CA GLY A 76 9.41 -8.07 -25.28
C GLY A 76 8.13 -8.11 -26.09
N THR A 77 7.34 -9.13 -25.79
CA THR A 77 6.00 -9.31 -26.32
C THR A 77 5.06 -9.75 -25.21
N ILE A 78 3.82 -9.25 -25.22
CA ILE A 78 2.71 -9.70 -24.37
C ILE A 78 1.52 -9.93 -25.28
N ASP A 79 0.94 -11.13 -25.26
CA ASP A 79 -0.13 -11.54 -26.21
C ASP A 79 0.23 -11.17 -27.67
N LYS A 80 1.48 -11.49 -28.05
CA LYS A 80 2.08 -11.21 -29.38
C LYS A 80 2.22 -9.73 -29.76
N LYS A 81 1.87 -8.80 -28.87
CA LYS A 81 2.07 -7.36 -29.06
C LYS A 81 3.44 -6.94 -28.55
N ASN A 82 4.17 -6.16 -29.33
CA ASN A 82 5.48 -5.68 -28.94
C ASN A 82 5.36 -4.71 -27.77
N VAL A 83 6.24 -4.87 -26.79
CA VAL A 83 6.32 -3.98 -25.63
C VAL A 83 7.74 -3.48 -25.42
N GLN A 84 7.84 -2.23 -24.99
CA GLN A 84 9.08 -1.62 -24.53
C GLN A 84 8.80 -0.81 -23.26
N GLY A 85 9.75 -0.83 -22.33
CA GLY A 85 9.52 -0.27 -21.01
C GLY A 85 10.77 -0.22 -20.13
N MET A 86 10.52 0.06 -18.86
CA MET A 86 11.50 0.09 -17.79
C MET A 86 10.90 -0.48 -16.50
N ALA A 87 11.68 -1.29 -15.79
CA ALA A 87 11.44 -1.62 -14.39
C ALA A 87 12.34 -0.76 -13.50
N VAL A 88 11.84 -0.40 -12.33
CA VAL A 88 12.62 0.13 -11.20
C VAL A 88 12.34 -0.71 -9.97
N VAL A 89 13.39 -0.97 -9.18
CA VAL A 89 13.25 -1.66 -7.89
C VAL A 89 14.05 -0.95 -6.82
N VAL A 90 13.41 -0.75 -5.67
CA VAL A 90 14.00 -0.11 -4.49
C VAL A 90 13.68 -0.95 -3.27
N MET A 91 14.63 -1.04 -2.34
CA MET A 91 14.42 -1.63 -1.02
C MET A 91 14.72 -0.55 0.00
N PRO A 92 13.70 0.17 0.52
CA PRO A 92 13.90 1.22 1.50
C PRO A 92 14.63 0.72 2.75
N ASP A 93 14.29 -0.48 3.18
CA ASP A 93 14.98 -1.22 4.23
C ASP A 93 15.00 -2.74 3.91
N LYS A 94 15.32 -3.58 4.90
CA LYS A 94 15.41 -5.05 4.72
C LYS A 94 14.04 -5.74 4.66
N ASP A 95 13.01 -5.07 5.17
CA ASP A 95 11.66 -5.56 5.40
C ASP A 95 10.65 -4.92 4.41
N SER A 96 11.04 -3.90 3.65
CA SER A 96 10.17 -3.23 2.66
C SER A 96 10.76 -3.21 1.24
N TYR A 97 9.89 -3.09 0.24
CA TYR A 97 10.29 -2.92 -1.15
C TYR A 97 9.27 -2.14 -1.98
N LEU A 98 9.74 -1.65 -3.13
CA LEU A 98 8.92 -1.13 -4.22
C LEU A 98 9.41 -1.69 -5.56
N CYS A 99 8.45 -2.12 -6.37
CA CYS A 99 8.58 -2.44 -7.78
C CYS A 99 7.78 -1.43 -8.59
N GLY A 100 8.41 -0.77 -9.57
CA GLY A 100 7.73 0.07 -10.55
C GLY A 100 7.96 -0.47 -11.95
N LEU A 101 6.91 -0.55 -12.75
CA LEU A 101 6.95 -0.96 -14.15
C LEU A 101 6.30 0.13 -14.99
N GLY A 102 7.02 0.64 -15.99
CA GLY A 102 6.43 1.45 -17.04
C GLY A 102 6.66 0.78 -18.37
N PHE A 103 5.63 0.70 -19.22
CA PHE A 103 5.78 0.16 -20.56
C PHE A 103 4.75 0.71 -21.54
N ALA A 104 5.05 0.56 -22.81
CA ALA A 104 4.16 0.87 -23.92
C ALA A 104 4.08 -0.28 -24.92
N PHE A 105 2.89 -0.47 -25.51
CA PHE A 105 2.69 -1.32 -26.68
C PHE A 105 3.11 -0.57 -27.95
N THR A 106 4.10 -1.10 -28.66
CA THR A 106 4.80 -0.38 -29.74
C THR A 106 4.37 -0.80 -31.15
N ASP A 107 3.43 -1.75 -31.30
CA ASP A 107 2.98 -2.21 -32.62
C ASP A 107 2.32 -1.12 -33.48
N LYS A 108 1.60 -0.20 -32.83
CA LYS A 108 0.93 0.92 -33.51
C LYS A 108 1.82 2.16 -33.62
N GLN A 109 2.75 2.32 -32.70
CA GLN A 109 3.64 3.47 -32.62
C GLN A 109 4.96 3.02 -32.00
N ALA A 110 5.94 2.74 -32.85
CA ALA A 110 7.21 2.12 -32.46
C ALA A 110 7.92 2.90 -31.36
N ASP A 111 7.97 4.23 -31.49
CA ASP A 111 8.73 5.12 -30.62
C ASP A 111 7.89 5.70 -29.47
N LEU A 112 6.77 5.05 -29.10
CA LEU A 112 5.85 5.57 -28.06
C LEU A 112 6.52 5.60 -26.68
N TRP A 113 7.35 4.61 -26.37
CA TRP A 113 8.10 4.56 -25.12
C TRP A 113 9.17 5.65 -25.09
N GLU A 114 9.99 5.75 -26.13
CA GLU A 114 11.12 6.67 -26.23
C GLU A 114 10.67 8.13 -26.24
N ASN A 115 9.59 8.46 -26.96
CA ASN A 115 9.14 9.85 -27.08
C ASN A 115 8.37 10.35 -25.85
N TYR A 116 7.75 9.44 -25.07
CA TYR A 116 6.82 9.83 -24.01
C TYR A 116 6.98 8.99 -22.74
N GLY A 117 6.92 7.66 -22.87
CA GLY A 117 6.88 6.75 -21.73
C GLY A 117 8.09 6.89 -20.81
N GLU A 118 9.30 6.96 -21.35
CA GLU A 118 10.54 7.08 -20.57
C GLU A 118 10.55 8.33 -19.70
N ARG A 119 10.17 9.48 -20.27
CA ARG A 119 10.13 10.75 -19.54
C ARG A 119 9.05 10.76 -18.47
N ILE A 120 7.82 10.35 -18.81
CA ILE A 120 6.70 10.37 -17.87
C ILE A 120 6.96 9.40 -16.71
N PHE A 121 7.42 8.20 -17.01
CA PHE A 121 7.76 7.22 -15.98
C PHE A 121 8.94 7.70 -15.13
N GLY A 122 9.96 8.32 -15.74
CA GLY A 122 11.05 8.97 -15.02
C GLY A 122 10.57 10.04 -14.04
N GLU A 123 9.69 10.95 -14.48
CA GLU A 123 9.11 12.00 -13.63
C GLU A 123 8.32 11.40 -12.44
N ILE A 124 7.56 10.32 -12.66
CA ILE A 124 6.86 9.62 -11.57
C ILE A 124 7.88 9.00 -10.61
N VAL A 125 8.88 8.29 -11.13
CA VAL A 125 9.90 7.62 -10.32
C VAL A 125 10.72 8.62 -9.48
N GLU A 126 11.06 9.77 -10.05
CA GLU A 126 11.76 10.85 -9.34
C GLU A 126 10.90 11.52 -8.26
N SER A 127 9.57 11.45 -8.38
CA SER A 127 8.64 12.00 -7.38
C SER A 127 8.35 11.05 -6.21
N LEU A 128 8.78 9.79 -6.30
CA LEU A 128 8.56 8.80 -5.24
C LEU A 128 9.33 9.18 -3.98
N THR A 129 8.65 9.11 -2.85
CA THR A 129 9.21 9.27 -1.50
C THR A 129 8.91 8.04 -0.66
N PHE A 130 9.85 7.64 0.18
CA PHE A 130 9.69 6.57 1.14
C PHE A 130 9.64 7.17 2.53
N GLY A 131 8.48 7.07 3.18
CA GLY A 131 8.40 7.39 4.59
C GLY A 131 9.28 6.43 5.38
N ASP A 132 10.34 6.93 6.00
CA ASP A 132 10.71 6.49 7.33
C ASP A 132 9.44 6.59 8.18
N GLY A 133 9.02 5.57 8.92
CA GLY A 133 7.77 5.59 9.69
C GLY A 133 7.61 6.79 10.66
N GLU A 134 8.63 7.67 10.77
CA GLU A 134 8.65 8.95 11.47
C GLU A 134 8.54 10.20 10.54
N ASN A 135 8.89 10.13 9.24
CA ASN A 135 8.69 11.20 8.26
C ASN A 135 8.13 10.69 6.92
N ALA A 136 7.00 9.97 6.96
CA ALA A 136 6.03 9.93 5.86
C ALA A 136 5.48 11.36 5.62
N GLY A 137 6.32 12.23 5.09
CA GLY A 137 6.02 13.63 4.86
C GLY A 137 4.86 13.75 3.88
N THR A 138 3.71 14.21 4.38
CA THR A 138 2.58 14.73 3.60
C THR A 138 1.72 13.74 2.81
N ALA A 139 1.87 12.44 3.00
CA ALA A 139 0.73 11.52 2.81
C ALA A 139 -0.08 11.54 4.10
N THR A 140 -0.98 12.53 4.22
CA THR A 140 -1.86 12.86 5.36
C THR A 140 -1.77 11.82 6.49
N SER A 141 -1.00 12.12 7.54
CA SER A 141 -1.20 11.45 8.82
C SER A 141 -2.71 11.48 9.10
N CYS A 142 -3.28 10.37 9.57
CA CYS A 142 -4.72 10.33 9.82
C CYS A 142 -5.15 11.54 10.68
N VAL A 143 -6.38 12.00 10.46
CA VAL A 143 -6.92 13.11 11.24
C VAL A 143 -7.05 12.66 12.69
N ILE A 144 -6.49 13.42 13.63
CA ILE A 144 -6.69 13.20 15.06
C ILE A 144 -8.01 13.87 15.46
N SER A 145 -8.88 13.14 16.16
CA SER A 145 -10.12 13.68 16.68
C SER A 145 -9.84 14.74 17.75
N VAL A 146 -10.50 15.90 17.62
CA VAL A 146 -10.54 16.93 18.68
C VAL A 146 -11.63 16.64 19.72
N ASP A 147 -12.50 15.66 19.46
CA ASP A 147 -13.50 15.18 20.40
C ASP A 147 -12.88 14.10 21.29
N GLU A 148 -12.71 14.42 22.57
CA GLU A 148 -12.11 13.56 23.59
C GLU A 148 -12.93 12.27 23.86
N THR A 149 -14.18 12.20 23.40
CA THR A 149 -15.03 11.02 23.57
C THR A 149 -14.91 10.00 22.45
N TYR A 150 -14.31 10.39 21.31
CA TYR A 150 -14.22 9.55 20.12
C TYR A 150 -13.39 8.30 20.39
N GLY A 151 -13.97 7.13 20.16
CA GLY A 151 -13.40 5.81 20.48
C GLY A 151 -13.45 5.43 21.95
N TYR A 152 -13.47 6.40 22.88
CA TYR A 152 -13.48 6.17 24.32
C TYR A 152 -14.89 5.95 24.91
N SER A 153 -15.94 6.34 24.16
CA SER A 153 -17.33 6.21 24.59
C SER A 153 -18.11 5.28 23.66
N LYS A 154 -19.04 4.53 24.25
CA LYS A 154 -20.02 3.71 23.51
C LYS A 154 -20.91 4.56 22.59
N ASP A 155 -21.18 5.80 22.97
CA ASP A 155 -21.98 6.73 22.18
C ASP A 155 -21.20 7.36 21.03
N ASN A 156 -19.87 7.27 21.05
CA ASN A 156 -18.98 7.81 20.03
C ASN A 156 -17.88 6.79 19.65
N PRO A 157 -18.25 5.59 19.16
CA PRO A 157 -17.29 4.56 18.83
C PRO A 157 -16.53 4.91 17.55
N ILE A 158 -15.41 4.23 17.34
CA ILE A 158 -14.71 4.22 16.05
C ILE A 158 -15.52 3.39 15.08
N ARG A 159 -15.86 3.91 13.90
CA ARG A 159 -16.75 3.25 12.93
C ARG A 159 -15.98 2.77 11.70
N VAL A 160 -15.47 1.55 11.74
CA VAL A 160 -14.60 1.00 10.68
C VAL A 160 -15.39 0.34 9.54
N GLY A 161 -16.64 -0.05 9.78
CA GLY A 161 -17.44 -0.82 8.84
C GLY A 161 -16.81 -2.18 8.49
N GLY A 162 -17.34 -2.83 7.46
CA GLY A 162 -16.87 -4.15 6.99
C GLY A 162 -17.75 -5.32 7.34
N ASP A 163 -18.83 -5.10 8.11
CA ASP A 163 -19.77 -6.14 8.52
C ASP A 163 -19.10 -7.35 9.24
N ALA A 164 -19.83 -8.44 9.44
CA ALA A 164 -19.32 -9.60 10.17
C ALA A 164 -18.18 -10.34 9.43
N PHE A 165 -17.95 -10.07 8.14
CA PHE A 165 -16.92 -10.72 7.33
C PHE A 165 -15.62 -9.91 7.31
N ASP A 166 -15.66 -8.65 6.88
CA ASP A 166 -14.47 -7.81 6.73
C ASP A 166 -14.20 -6.93 7.98
N GLY A 167 -15.19 -6.78 8.85
CA GLY A 167 -15.13 -6.04 10.11
C GLY A 167 -13.91 -6.38 10.97
N PRO A 168 -13.70 -7.66 11.34
CA PRO A 168 -12.57 -8.04 12.20
C PRO A 168 -11.20 -7.78 11.55
N ALA A 169 -11.12 -7.75 10.21
CA ALA A 169 -9.90 -7.38 9.50
C ALA A 169 -9.69 -5.85 9.53
N ARG A 170 -10.75 -5.07 9.37
CA ARG A 170 -10.72 -3.61 9.43
C ARG A 170 -10.43 -3.07 10.83
N GLU A 171 -10.97 -3.68 11.87
CA GLU A 171 -10.63 -3.34 13.26
C GLU A 171 -9.13 -3.51 13.52
N ARG A 172 -8.55 -4.63 13.09
CA ARG A 172 -7.11 -4.90 13.22
C ARG A 172 -6.30 -3.92 12.40
N ALA A 173 -6.66 -3.67 11.13
CA ALA A 173 -5.98 -2.70 10.29
C ALA A 173 -5.99 -1.28 10.90
N TYR A 174 -7.11 -0.89 11.51
CA TYR A 174 -7.21 0.37 12.24
C TYR A 174 -6.27 0.39 13.46
N LEU A 175 -6.32 -0.64 14.32
CA LEU A 175 -5.54 -0.72 15.55
C LEU A 175 -4.03 -0.88 15.29
N ASP A 176 -3.64 -1.65 14.29
CA ASP A 176 -2.23 -1.82 13.87
C ASP A 176 -1.62 -0.53 13.34
N ASN A 177 -2.45 0.41 12.90
CA ASN A 177 -2.03 1.73 12.42
C ASN A 177 -1.88 2.76 13.56
N LEU A 178 -2.44 2.51 14.75
CA LEU A 178 -2.36 3.43 15.88
C LEU A 178 -1.02 3.34 16.62
N LEU A 179 -0.60 4.49 17.14
CA LEU A 179 0.57 4.68 18.01
C LEU A 179 0.20 5.58 19.18
N GLY A 180 0.93 5.47 20.30
CA GLY A 180 0.87 6.45 21.38
C GLY A 180 1.24 7.85 20.90
N SER A 181 0.84 8.90 21.62
CA SER A 181 1.11 10.29 21.23
C SER A 181 2.58 10.65 21.03
N ASP A 182 3.48 9.87 21.62
CA ASP A 182 4.94 9.99 21.52
C ASP A 182 5.55 9.08 20.44
N GLY A 183 4.73 8.39 19.64
CA GLY A 183 5.14 7.43 18.61
C GLY A 183 5.38 6.01 19.13
N THR A 184 5.12 5.72 20.40
CA THR A 184 5.29 4.37 20.96
C THR A 184 4.31 3.36 20.36
N SER A 185 4.81 2.16 20.10
CA SER A 185 3.98 1.03 19.67
C SER A 185 3.03 0.61 20.78
N ILE A 186 1.76 0.42 20.43
CA ILE A 186 0.75 -0.15 21.32
C ILE A 186 0.57 -1.65 21.07
N THR A 187 -0.09 -2.31 22.01
CA THR A 187 -0.67 -3.65 21.84
C THR A 187 -2.13 -3.59 22.22
N TYR A 188 -2.95 -4.47 21.64
CA TYR A 188 -4.40 -4.47 21.88
C TYR A 188 -4.93 -5.88 22.08
N GLU A 189 -6.01 -5.98 22.84
CA GLU A 189 -6.73 -7.22 23.11
C GLU A 189 -8.22 -6.95 23.07
N ARG A 190 -8.96 -7.74 22.28
CA ARG A 190 -10.42 -7.72 22.28
C ARG A 190 -10.93 -8.43 23.53
N THR A 191 -11.62 -7.72 24.40
CA THR A 191 -12.11 -8.22 25.70
C THR A 191 -13.58 -8.61 25.68
N GLY A 192 -14.32 -8.23 24.64
CA GLY A 192 -15.72 -8.62 24.47
C GLY A 192 -16.44 -7.77 23.44
N SER A 193 -17.76 -7.92 23.41
CA SER A 193 -18.69 -7.13 22.61
C SER A 193 -19.92 -6.77 23.42
N ILE A 194 -20.59 -5.67 23.07
CA ILE A 194 -21.81 -5.22 23.73
C ILE A 194 -22.82 -4.70 22.71
N ASP A 195 -24.10 -4.93 22.98
CA ASP A 195 -25.17 -4.25 22.27
C ASP A 195 -25.26 -2.79 22.74
N HIS A 196 -25.27 -1.85 21.80
CA HIS A 196 -25.44 -0.43 22.10
C HIS A 196 -26.13 0.29 20.94
N ALA A 197 -27.17 1.07 21.25
CA ALA A 197 -27.87 1.93 20.29
C ALA A 197 -28.30 1.26 18.95
N GLY A 198 -28.54 -0.06 18.95
CA GLY A 198 -28.96 -0.81 17.76
C GLY A 198 -27.81 -1.33 16.88
N THR A 199 -26.56 -1.26 17.34
CA THR A 199 -25.40 -1.95 16.77
C THR A 199 -24.70 -2.79 17.84
N ILE A 200 -23.69 -3.57 17.42
CA ILE A 200 -22.78 -4.29 18.31
C ILE A 200 -21.43 -3.56 18.28
N LEU A 201 -20.91 -3.26 19.47
CA LEU A 201 -19.59 -2.64 19.64
C LEU A 201 -18.61 -3.64 20.22
N ASP A 202 -17.43 -3.70 19.65
CA ASP A 202 -16.31 -4.48 20.14
C ASP A 202 -15.44 -3.64 21.09
N ILE A 203 -15.01 -4.28 22.17
CA ILE A 203 -14.28 -3.64 23.26
C ILE A 203 -12.82 -4.09 23.20
N PHE A 204 -11.93 -3.14 22.93
CA PHE A 204 -10.49 -3.37 22.91
C PHE A 204 -9.82 -2.70 24.11
N VAL A 205 -8.95 -3.43 24.79
CA VAL A 205 -8.03 -2.86 25.78
C VAL A 205 -6.68 -2.65 25.13
N ILE A 206 -6.21 -1.41 25.17
CA ILE A 206 -4.96 -0.93 24.60
C ILE A 206 -3.92 -0.82 25.71
N ARG A 207 -2.71 -1.32 25.44
CA ARG A 207 -1.57 -1.37 26.36
C ARG A 207 -0.30 -0.87 25.68
N GLY A 208 0.69 -0.49 26.48
CA GLY A 208 1.93 0.12 26.01
C GLY A 208 1.98 1.63 26.19
N LEU A 209 0.94 2.22 26.78
CA LEU A 209 0.84 3.62 27.20
C LEU A 209 1.01 3.72 28.72
N GLU A 210 1.01 4.95 29.27
CA GLU A 210 1.10 5.18 30.73
C GLU A 210 -0.05 4.50 31.49
N GLU A 211 -1.24 4.45 30.89
CA GLU A 211 -2.42 3.78 31.43
C GLU A 211 -3.06 2.86 30.38
N GLU A 212 -3.73 1.79 30.84
CA GLU A 212 -4.53 0.95 29.95
C GLU A 212 -5.78 1.72 29.49
N ILE A 213 -6.01 1.73 28.18
CA ILE A 213 -7.11 2.46 27.55
C ILE A 213 -8.15 1.47 27.03
N THR A 214 -9.43 1.77 27.16
CA THR A 214 -10.50 1.02 26.50
C THR A 214 -11.01 1.78 25.29
N LEU A 215 -11.06 1.12 24.14
CA LEU A 215 -11.67 1.63 22.91
C LEU A 215 -12.89 0.79 22.51
N TYR A 216 -13.89 1.47 21.96
CA TYR A 216 -15.10 0.88 21.39
C TYR A 216 -15.08 1.04 19.87
N ILE A 217 -15.24 -0.08 19.15
CA ILE A 217 -15.21 -0.11 17.70
C ILE A 217 -16.51 -0.72 17.18
N ASP A 218 -17.08 -0.09 16.15
CA ASP A 218 -18.26 -0.51 15.40
C ASP A 218 -17.81 -0.99 14.02
N GLU A 219 -17.92 -2.29 13.79
CA GLU A 219 -17.61 -2.93 12.49
C GLU A 219 -18.80 -2.93 11.52
N TYR A 220 -19.99 -2.51 11.95
CA TYR A 220 -21.21 -2.54 11.12
C TYR A 220 -21.52 -1.19 10.48
N SER A 221 -21.05 -0.09 11.09
CA SER A 221 -21.19 1.27 10.56
C SER A 221 -19.86 1.82 10.09
N PHE A 222 -19.85 2.55 8.98
CA PHE A 222 -18.66 3.25 8.48
C PHE A 222 -18.79 4.77 8.64
N GLU A 223 -17.74 5.37 9.20
CA GLU A 223 -17.41 6.79 9.10
C GLU A 223 -15.91 6.88 8.84
N GLU A 224 -15.45 7.92 8.12
CA GLU A 224 -14.01 8.12 7.90
C GLU A 224 -13.26 8.12 9.25
N PRO A 225 -12.44 7.08 9.55
CA PRO A 225 -11.90 6.93 10.89
C PRO A 225 -10.82 7.97 11.18
N LYS A 226 -10.79 8.40 12.45
CA LYS A 226 -9.80 9.31 13.01
C LYS A 226 -8.99 8.60 14.07
N ALA A 227 -7.80 9.10 14.41
CA ALA A 227 -7.14 8.67 15.65
C ALA A 227 -7.87 9.29 16.87
N PRO A 228 -8.07 8.56 17.98
CA PRO A 228 -8.61 9.13 19.21
C PRO A 228 -7.65 10.18 19.79
N ALA A 229 -8.18 11.13 20.56
CA ALA A 229 -7.33 12.10 21.26
C ALA A 229 -6.29 11.37 22.12
N GLY A 230 -5.02 11.76 22.03
CA GLY A 230 -3.90 11.07 22.71
C GLY A 230 -3.23 9.97 21.89
N PHE A 231 -3.70 9.69 20.68
CA PHE A 231 -3.04 8.80 19.72
C PHE A 231 -2.53 9.56 18.51
N ILE A 232 -1.54 8.96 17.83
CA ILE A 232 -1.19 9.27 16.44
C ILE A 232 -1.29 7.99 15.60
N CYS A 233 -0.92 8.07 14.33
CA CYS A 233 -1.04 6.97 13.39
C CYS A 233 0.14 6.96 12.41
N LYS A 234 0.49 5.76 11.93
CA LYS A 234 1.59 5.57 10.97
C LYS A 234 1.28 6.19 9.60
N SER A 235 0.01 6.14 9.19
CA SER A 235 -0.49 6.69 7.92
C SER A 235 -2.00 6.96 7.97
N ALA A 236 -2.62 7.29 6.84
CA ALA A 236 -4.06 7.08 6.64
C ALA A 236 -4.45 5.62 6.95
N PHE A 237 -5.68 5.37 7.41
CA PHE A 237 -6.12 4.02 7.81
C PHE A 237 -6.31 3.10 6.60
N PRO A 238 -5.50 2.03 6.46
CA PRO A 238 -5.55 1.14 5.30
C PRO A 238 -6.65 0.09 5.48
N LEU A 239 -7.90 0.52 5.46
CA LEU A 239 -9.02 -0.40 5.63
C LEU A 239 -9.23 -1.24 4.36
N PRO A 240 -9.15 -2.59 4.42
CA PRO A 240 -9.40 -3.43 3.25
C PRO A 240 -10.78 -3.15 2.64
N SER A 241 -10.85 -2.99 1.32
CA SER A 241 -12.08 -2.65 0.60
C SER A 241 -13.12 -3.77 0.71
N ASN A 242 -14.40 -3.39 0.87
CA ASN A 242 -15.50 -4.30 0.59
C ASN A 242 -15.56 -4.47 -0.93
N GLU A 243 -15.04 -5.55 -1.49
CA GLU A 243 -15.33 -5.91 -2.90
C GLU A 243 -16.76 -6.47 -3.07
N LEU A 244 -17.72 -5.99 -2.28
CA LEU A 244 -19.13 -6.36 -2.37
C LEU A 244 -20.05 -5.16 -2.10
N THR A 245 -19.92 -4.12 -2.93
CA THR A 245 -21.08 -3.27 -3.26
C THR A 245 -21.10 -3.07 -4.77
N GLY A 246 -22.16 -3.55 -5.40
CA GLY A 246 -22.33 -3.70 -6.85
C GLY A 246 -22.57 -2.43 -7.65
#